data_AF-A0A1Q8ZH46-F1
#
_entry.id   AF-A0A1Q8ZH46-F1
#
_cell.length_a   1.000
_cell.length_b   1.000
_cell.length_c   1.000
_cell.angle_alpha   90.00
_cell.angle_beta   90.00
_cell.angle_gamma   90.00
#
_symmetry.space_group_name_H-M   'P 1'
#
loop_
_entity.id
_entity.type
_entity.pdbx_description
1 polymer ?
#
loop_
_entity_poly.entity_id
_entity_poly.type
_entity_poly.pdbx_seq_one_letter_code
_entity_poly.pdbx_strand_id
1 'polypeptide(L)'
;MKAIQQHGLTSLLLVCLQILLWWGMCCSPVLAVRIPVTTIEDGGPGSLRAAIEQSNASSEDDTIDLTGVNGTIRLHSPLPRLQGPLTLLGNGDDTLSGDDHYRVLWVDRGPVSLSHLTIADGLAKGEDGYGGAGAAAGMGGGLFIQEGPVILTDVTFSRNRAIGGRGGEVPQPVSGQIENRAKRFNVNRGAISEINGINFDSHNAPELSPAGLRIIGSQAKYKVNRGALAGINGIGVNGIGTIAFGGGGGFGGFGNGGNGGNGGNGGAEGGHGG
;
A
#
# COMPACT_ATOMS: atom_id res chain seq x y z
N MET A 1 -10.80 -62.70 60.66
CA MET A 1 -11.43 -61.74 59.75
C MET A 1 -10.32 -60.88 59.15
N LYS A 2 -9.79 -61.28 57.98
CA LYS A 2 -8.61 -60.69 57.33
C LYS A 2 -8.89 -60.74 55.83
N ALA A 3 -9.29 -59.62 55.21
CA ALA A 3 -9.30 -59.43 53.75
C ALA A 3 -9.83 -58.04 53.37
N ILE A 4 -9.15 -56.96 53.76
CA ILE A 4 -9.33 -55.65 53.09
C ILE A 4 -7.99 -54.93 53.22
N GLN A 5 -7.14 -54.97 52.17
CA GLN A 5 -6.00 -54.04 51.92
C GLN A 5 -5.10 -54.59 50.79
N GLN A 6 -5.64 -54.90 49.60
CA GLN A 6 -4.81 -55.23 48.42
C GLN A 6 -5.20 -54.49 47.12
N HIS A 7 -6.32 -53.76 47.08
CA HIS A 7 -6.74 -53.03 45.88
C HIS A 7 -6.12 -51.62 45.72
N GLY A 8 -5.51 -51.07 46.76
CA GLY A 8 -4.91 -49.72 46.71
C GLY A 8 -3.50 -49.69 46.09
N LEU A 9 -2.71 -50.74 46.27
CA LEU A 9 -1.31 -50.77 45.83
C LEU A 9 -1.15 -50.98 44.33
N THR A 10 -2.04 -51.74 43.68
CA THR A 10 -2.01 -52.02 42.24
C THR A 10 -2.46 -50.84 41.40
N SER A 11 -3.41 -50.04 41.88
CA SER A 11 -3.87 -48.81 41.19
C SER A 11 -2.83 -47.68 41.26
N LEU A 12 -2.12 -47.56 42.38
CA LEU A 12 -1.07 -46.56 42.55
C LEU A 12 0.18 -46.86 41.70
N LEU A 13 0.54 -48.14 41.52
CA LEU A 13 1.65 -48.54 40.64
C LEU A 13 1.36 -48.30 39.15
N LEU A 14 0.11 -48.50 38.70
CA LEU A 14 -0.30 -48.26 37.32
C LEU A 14 -0.35 -46.76 36.97
N VAL A 15 -0.74 -45.90 37.91
CA VAL A 15 -0.72 -44.44 37.73
C VAL A 15 0.71 -43.90 37.70
N CYS A 16 1.63 -44.41 38.53
CA CYS A 16 3.04 -44.04 38.46
C CYS A 16 3.73 -44.49 37.15
N LEU A 17 3.37 -45.65 36.59
CA LEU A 17 3.92 -46.15 35.32
C LEU A 17 3.40 -45.34 34.10
N GLN A 18 2.17 -44.83 34.15
CA GLN A 18 1.61 -43.94 33.12
C GLN A 18 2.19 -42.52 33.19
N ILE A 19 2.49 -42.01 34.38
CA ILE A 19 3.18 -40.70 34.54
C ILE A 19 4.65 -40.80 34.11
N LEU A 20 5.31 -41.94 34.32
CA LEU A 20 6.65 -42.23 33.79
C LEU A 20 6.67 -42.41 32.25
N LEU A 21 5.59 -42.89 31.64
CA LEU A 21 5.44 -42.95 30.18
C LEU A 21 5.10 -41.60 29.54
N TRP A 22 4.57 -40.63 30.31
CA TRP A 22 4.33 -39.25 29.85
C TRP A 22 5.51 -38.29 30.11
N TRP A 23 6.32 -38.54 31.13
CA TRP A 23 7.60 -37.85 31.34
C TRP A 23 8.77 -38.52 30.59
N GLY A 24 8.55 -39.74 30.11
CA GLY A 24 9.46 -40.54 29.29
C GLY A 24 9.30 -40.34 27.78
N MET A 25 8.56 -39.31 27.32
CA MET A 25 8.96 -38.62 26.09
C MET A 25 10.27 -37.92 26.39
N CYS A 26 11.31 -38.75 26.42
CA CYS A 26 12.69 -38.39 26.45
C CYS A 26 12.81 -37.21 25.51
N CYS A 27 13.09 -36.02 26.06
CA CYS A 27 13.82 -34.99 25.35
C CYS A 27 15.11 -35.68 24.92
N SER A 28 15.03 -36.46 23.84
CA SER A 28 16.20 -36.88 23.11
C SER A 28 16.81 -35.55 22.72
N PRO A 29 18.09 -35.29 23.01
CA PRO A 29 18.76 -34.20 22.34
C PRO A 29 18.57 -34.49 20.85
N VAL A 30 17.64 -33.78 20.21
CA VAL A 30 17.68 -33.67 18.76
C VAL A 30 19.01 -32.99 18.56
N LEU A 31 19.90 -33.68 17.87
CA LEU A 31 21.16 -33.10 17.42
C LEU A 31 20.89 -32.58 16.03
N ALA A 32 21.57 -31.49 15.67
CA ALA A 32 21.66 -31.02 14.30
C ALA A 32 21.89 -32.23 13.36
N VAL A 33 20.93 -32.48 12.49
CA VAL A 33 20.96 -33.63 11.57
C VAL A 33 21.20 -33.14 10.13
N ARG A 34 21.89 -33.97 9.36
CA ARG A 34 22.02 -33.77 7.91
C ARG A 34 20.87 -34.47 7.19
N ILE A 35 20.01 -33.71 6.53
CA ILE A 35 18.82 -34.16 5.82
C ILE A 35 19.11 -34.16 4.32
N PRO A 36 19.30 -35.34 3.68
CA PRO A 36 19.60 -35.38 2.26
C PRO A 36 18.35 -35.12 1.41
N VAL A 37 18.47 -34.22 0.45
CA VAL A 37 17.54 -34.10 -0.67
C VAL A 37 18.00 -35.08 -1.75
N THR A 38 17.08 -35.91 -2.25
CA THR A 38 17.39 -37.01 -3.18
C THR A 38 16.62 -36.92 -4.50
N THR A 39 15.75 -35.93 -4.65
CA THR A 39 14.99 -35.69 -5.88
C THR A 39 14.83 -34.20 -6.17
N ILE A 40 14.67 -33.85 -7.44
CA ILE A 40 14.40 -32.50 -7.92
C ILE A 40 12.91 -32.15 -8.01
N GLU A 41 12.04 -33.11 -7.66
CA GLU A 41 10.58 -32.89 -7.62
C GLU A 41 10.18 -31.91 -6.51
N ASP A 42 9.15 -31.07 -6.75
CA ASP A 42 8.66 -30.06 -5.79
C ASP A 42 8.12 -30.66 -4.47
N GLY A 43 7.72 -31.92 -4.50
CA GLY A 43 7.09 -32.59 -3.36
C GLY A 43 7.29 -34.09 -3.35
N GLY A 44 6.83 -34.70 -2.25
CA GLY A 44 7.01 -36.12 -1.98
C GLY A 44 8.30 -36.43 -1.22
N PRO A 45 8.51 -37.70 -0.84
CA PRO A 45 9.69 -38.11 -0.06
C PRO A 45 11.00 -37.76 -0.77
N GLY A 46 11.96 -37.21 -0.02
CA GLY A 46 13.27 -36.83 -0.53
C GLY A 46 13.33 -35.48 -1.25
N SER A 47 12.21 -34.77 -1.39
CA SER A 47 12.17 -33.41 -1.95
C SER A 47 12.72 -32.37 -0.94
N LEU A 48 13.13 -31.20 -1.46
CA LEU A 48 13.49 -30.05 -0.62
C LEU A 48 12.36 -29.66 0.34
N ARG A 49 11.10 -29.72 -0.13
CA ARG A 49 9.93 -29.41 0.70
C ARG A 49 9.83 -30.33 1.91
N ALA A 50 9.96 -31.64 1.70
CA ALA A 50 9.95 -32.61 2.81
C ALA A 50 11.12 -32.38 3.77
N ALA A 51 12.30 -32.02 3.26
CA ALA A 51 13.46 -31.71 4.10
C ALA A 51 13.25 -30.44 4.95
N ILE A 52 12.64 -29.39 4.39
CA ILE A 52 12.27 -28.18 5.13
C ILE A 52 11.22 -28.48 6.20
N GLU A 53 10.20 -29.28 5.88
CA GLU A 53 9.18 -29.69 6.87
C GLU A 53 9.80 -30.47 8.03
N GLN A 54 10.76 -31.35 7.75
CA GLN A 54 11.49 -32.10 8.76
C GLN A 54 12.36 -31.17 9.62
N SER A 55 13.10 -30.24 9.03
CA SER A 55 13.92 -29.27 9.78
C SER A 55 13.05 -28.32 10.62
N ASN A 56 11.91 -27.86 10.11
CA ASN A 56 10.99 -27.01 10.86
C ASN A 56 10.36 -27.72 12.07
N ALA A 57 10.32 -29.06 12.08
CA ALA A 57 9.88 -29.85 13.23
C ALA A 57 10.98 -30.01 14.30
N SER A 58 12.20 -29.57 14.02
CA SER A 58 13.37 -29.57 14.89
C SER A 58 13.63 -28.16 15.46
N SER A 59 14.25 -28.10 16.64
CA SER A 59 14.76 -26.85 17.22
C SER A 59 16.24 -26.60 16.91
N GLU A 60 16.89 -27.54 16.24
CA GLU A 60 18.34 -27.55 16.04
C GLU A 60 18.74 -26.96 14.70
N ASP A 61 20.03 -26.63 14.58
CA ASP A 61 20.64 -26.12 13.33
C ASP A 61 20.88 -27.26 12.34
N ASP A 62 19.80 -27.75 11.73
CA ASP A 62 19.85 -28.84 10.77
C ASP A 62 20.52 -28.40 9.46
N THR A 63 21.15 -29.35 8.78
CA THR A 63 21.73 -29.13 7.45
C THR A 63 20.89 -29.85 6.41
N ILE A 64 20.19 -29.11 5.56
CA ILE A 64 19.55 -29.66 4.36
C ILE A 64 20.61 -29.71 3.25
N ASP A 65 20.86 -30.92 2.74
CA ASP A 65 21.95 -31.23 1.83
C ASP A 65 21.42 -31.55 0.42
N LEU A 66 21.64 -30.64 -0.53
CA LEU A 66 21.28 -30.77 -1.94
C LEU A 66 22.41 -31.38 -2.77
N THR A 67 23.57 -31.69 -2.18
CA THR A 67 24.73 -32.19 -2.96
C THR A 67 24.47 -33.54 -3.65
N GLY A 68 23.43 -34.26 -3.23
CA GLY A 68 22.98 -35.51 -3.83
C GLY A 68 22.03 -35.36 -5.03
N VAL A 69 21.55 -34.14 -5.33
CA VAL A 69 20.76 -33.84 -6.53
C VAL A 69 21.57 -33.01 -7.53
N ASN A 70 21.09 -32.91 -8.77
CA ASN A 70 21.67 -32.03 -9.78
C ASN A 70 20.55 -31.51 -10.68
N GLY A 71 20.55 -30.20 -10.94
CA GLY A 71 19.68 -29.55 -11.88
C GLY A 71 18.72 -28.56 -11.22
N THR A 72 17.54 -28.39 -11.82
CA THR A 72 16.56 -27.39 -11.37
C THR A 72 15.43 -28.03 -10.57
N ILE A 73 15.30 -27.61 -9.31
CA ILE A 73 14.10 -27.83 -8.49
C ILE A 73 13.11 -26.72 -8.85
N ARG A 74 12.05 -27.06 -9.59
CA ARG A 74 10.99 -26.11 -9.98
C ARG A 74 9.84 -26.16 -8.98
N LEU A 75 9.47 -25.02 -8.42
CA LEU A 75 8.35 -24.94 -7.48
C LEU A 75 7.01 -25.00 -8.21
N HIS A 76 6.11 -25.87 -7.76
CA HIS A 76 4.70 -25.88 -8.17
C HIS A 76 3.78 -25.27 -7.09
N SER A 77 4.34 -24.93 -5.94
CA SER A 77 3.66 -24.25 -4.84
C SER A 77 4.67 -23.53 -3.93
N PRO A 78 4.26 -22.53 -3.13
CA PRO A 78 5.18 -21.87 -2.20
C PRO A 78 5.83 -22.87 -1.24
N LEU A 79 7.15 -22.80 -1.06
CA LEU A 79 7.84 -23.63 -0.05
C LEU A 79 7.35 -23.27 1.37
N PRO A 80 7.39 -24.23 2.31
CA PRO A 80 7.19 -23.92 3.72
C PRO A 80 8.20 -22.88 4.17
N ARG A 81 7.78 -21.97 5.06
CA ARG A 81 8.67 -20.94 5.59
C ARG A 81 9.74 -21.58 6.46
N LEU A 82 10.93 -21.00 6.49
CA LEU A 82 12.02 -21.44 7.37
C LEU A 82 11.77 -20.84 8.77
N GLN A 83 11.55 -21.70 9.77
CA GLN A 83 11.06 -21.29 11.10
C GLN A 83 12.11 -21.37 12.23
N GLY A 84 13.35 -21.72 11.91
CA GLY A 84 14.41 -21.97 12.87
C GLY A 84 15.80 -21.91 12.25
N PRO A 85 16.86 -22.19 13.04
CA PRO A 85 18.22 -22.28 12.53
C PRO A 85 18.31 -23.35 11.43
N LEU A 86 18.92 -23.01 10.29
CA LEU A 86 19.02 -23.93 9.16
C LEU A 86 20.24 -23.62 8.29
N THR A 87 20.94 -24.67 7.87
CA THR A 87 21.92 -24.61 6.78
C THR A 87 21.39 -25.30 5.53
N LEU A 88 21.35 -24.59 4.40
CA LEU A 88 21.06 -25.14 3.08
C LEU A 88 22.36 -25.21 2.26
N LEU A 89 22.79 -26.42 1.95
CA LEU A 89 24.04 -26.70 1.25
C LEU A 89 23.77 -27.27 -0.14
N GLY A 90 24.12 -26.52 -1.19
CA GLY A 90 24.16 -27.00 -2.56
C GLY A 90 25.54 -27.47 -3.01
N ASN A 91 25.63 -27.89 -4.26
CA ASN A 91 26.87 -28.32 -4.94
C ASN A 91 27.44 -27.28 -5.93
N GLY A 92 26.76 -26.15 -6.14
CA GLY A 92 27.11 -25.11 -7.10
C GLY A 92 26.34 -25.16 -8.43
N ASP A 93 25.78 -26.31 -8.77
CA ASP A 93 24.97 -26.54 -9.99
C ASP A 93 23.46 -26.58 -9.69
N ASP A 94 23.08 -26.65 -8.41
CA ASP A 94 21.68 -26.69 -7.97
C ASP A 94 20.98 -25.35 -8.22
N THR A 95 19.86 -25.40 -8.95
CA THR A 95 18.98 -24.25 -9.17
C THR A 95 17.65 -24.46 -8.47
N LEU A 96 17.32 -23.58 -7.53
CA LEU A 96 16.00 -23.50 -6.93
C LEU A 96 15.19 -22.41 -7.64
N SER A 97 14.20 -22.82 -8.45
CA SER A 97 13.45 -21.93 -9.33
C SER A 97 12.01 -21.74 -8.87
N GLY A 98 11.59 -20.48 -8.68
CA GLY A 98 10.20 -20.11 -8.41
C GLY A 98 9.26 -20.21 -9.62
N ASP A 99 9.78 -20.65 -10.77
CA ASP A 99 9.06 -20.85 -12.03
C ASP A 99 8.28 -19.61 -12.51
N ASP A 100 8.76 -18.40 -12.21
CA ASP A 100 8.09 -17.12 -12.48
C ASP A 100 6.74 -16.92 -11.77
N HIS A 101 6.37 -17.80 -10.83
CA HIS A 101 5.07 -17.76 -10.15
C HIS A 101 5.18 -17.60 -8.64
N TYR A 102 6.24 -18.17 -8.03
CA TYR A 102 6.34 -18.29 -6.58
C TYR A 102 7.54 -17.54 -6.03
N ARG A 103 7.40 -17.04 -4.80
CA ARG A 103 8.56 -16.68 -3.99
C ARG A 103 9.37 -17.93 -3.70
N VAL A 104 10.67 -17.88 -3.91
CA VAL A 104 11.52 -19.07 -3.74
C VAL A 104 11.71 -19.41 -2.26
N LEU A 105 12.28 -18.51 -1.46
CA LEU A 105 12.53 -18.74 -0.03
C LEU A 105 11.93 -17.64 0.84
N TRP A 106 11.39 -18.05 2.00
CA TRP A 106 10.91 -17.16 3.05
C TRP A 106 11.54 -17.57 4.38
N VAL A 107 12.39 -16.71 4.93
CA VAL A 107 12.93 -16.85 6.29
C VAL A 107 11.99 -16.13 7.25
N ASP A 108 11.29 -16.90 8.08
CA ASP A 108 10.35 -16.35 9.05
C ASP A 108 11.08 -15.90 10.31
N ARG A 109 12.04 -16.71 10.79
CA ARG A 109 12.92 -16.44 11.93
C ARG A 109 14.11 -17.42 11.96
N GLY A 110 15.09 -17.13 12.81
CA GLY A 110 16.26 -17.98 13.05
C GLY A 110 17.43 -17.67 12.10
N PRO A 111 18.67 -18.05 12.47
CA PRO A 111 19.82 -17.88 11.58
C PRO A 111 19.76 -18.86 10.42
N VAL A 112 19.85 -18.37 9.18
CA VAL A 112 19.86 -19.23 7.99
C VAL A 112 21.15 -19.06 7.21
N SER A 113 21.82 -20.16 6.88
CA SER A 113 23.01 -20.16 6.02
C SER A 113 22.68 -20.83 4.69
N LEU A 114 22.86 -20.13 3.58
CA LEU A 114 22.66 -20.66 2.23
C LEU A 114 24.01 -20.71 1.52
N SER A 115 24.36 -21.85 0.92
CA SER A 115 25.67 -22.03 0.28
C SER A 115 25.62 -22.79 -1.04
N HIS A 116 26.38 -22.32 -2.04
CA HIS A 116 26.61 -23.00 -3.32
C HIS A 116 25.33 -23.36 -4.09
N LEU A 117 24.42 -22.41 -4.28
CA LEU A 117 23.21 -22.64 -5.08
C LEU A 117 22.77 -21.41 -5.87
N THR A 118 21.93 -21.63 -6.88
CA THR A 118 21.26 -20.56 -7.62
C THR A 118 19.80 -20.45 -7.20
N ILE A 119 19.37 -19.26 -6.78
CA ILE A 119 17.97 -18.90 -6.54
C ILE A 119 17.45 -18.16 -7.76
N ALA A 120 16.55 -18.77 -8.52
CA ALA A 120 16.12 -18.28 -9.82
C ALA A 120 14.61 -18.06 -9.93
N ASP A 121 14.22 -17.20 -10.87
CA ASP A 121 12.85 -17.08 -11.39
C ASP A 121 11.78 -16.89 -10.30
N GLY A 122 12.16 -16.30 -9.17
CA GLY A 122 11.26 -16.05 -8.07
C GLY A 122 10.36 -14.86 -8.34
N LEU A 123 9.06 -14.99 -8.11
CA LEU A 123 8.10 -13.89 -8.23
C LEU A 123 7.38 -13.65 -6.90
N ALA A 124 7.49 -12.43 -6.38
CA ALA A 124 6.62 -11.92 -5.32
C ALA A 124 5.82 -10.74 -5.87
N LYS A 125 4.50 -10.90 -5.99
CA LYS A 125 3.59 -9.83 -6.42
C LYS A 125 2.72 -9.39 -5.25
N GLY A 126 2.71 -8.09 -4.99
CA GLY A 126 1.82 -7.47 -4.01
C GLY A 126 0.39 -7.44 -4.51
N GLU A 127 -0.55 -7.63 -3.58
CA GLU A 127 -1.96 -7.41 -3.83
C GLU A 127 -2.24 -5.94 -4.15
N ASP A 128 -3.13 -5.72 -5.13
CA ASP A 128 -3.62 -4.39 -5.48
C ASP A 128 -4.47 -3.83 -4.33
N GLY A 129 -4.41 -2.51 -4.14
CA GLY A 129 -5.24 -1.80 -3.18
C GLY A 129 -6.69 -1.69 -3.66
N TYR A 130 -7.62 -1.45 -2.74
CA TYR A 130 -9.04 -1.26 -3.03
C TYR A 130 -9.57 0.02 -2.36
N GLY A 131 -10.47 0.74 -3.02
CA GLY A 131 -11.22 1.85 -2.42
C GLY A 131 -10.34 3.01 -1.92
N GLY A 132 -9.29 3.37 -2.66
CA GLY A 132 -8.36 4.43 -2.26
C GLY A 132 -7.25 3.98 -1.31
N ALA A 133 -7.20 2.70 -0.91
CA ALA A 133 -6.13 2.17 -0.09
C ALA A 133 -4.81 2.00 -0.87
N GLY A 134 -3.70 1.99 -0.13
CA GLY A 134 -2.39 1.56 -0.65
C GLY A 134 -2.38 0.08 -1.02
N ALA A 135 -1.34 -0.35 -1.73
CA ALA A 135 -1.15 -1.71 -2.19
C ALA A 135 -0.01 -2.43 -1.45
N ALA A 136 0.04 -3.77 -1.51
CA ALA A 136 1.14 -4.51 -0.92
C ALA A 136 2.42 -4.42 -1.77
N ALA A 137 3.58 -4.56 -1.14
CA ALA A 137 4.88 -4.28 -1.79
C ALA A 137 5.43 -5.43 -2.66
N GLY A 138 4.92 -6.66 -2.52
CA GLY A 138 5.45 -7.81 -3.27
C GLY A 138 6.91 -8.14 -2.94
N MET A 139 7.27 -8.16 -1.66
CA MET A 139 8.67 -8.24 -1.22
C MET A 139 9.31 -9.61 -1.44
N GLY A 140 10.57 -9.59 -1.88
CA GLY A 140 11.50 -10.71 -1.93
C GLY A 140 11.04 -11.85 -2.86
N GLY A 141 11.17 -11.66 -4.17
CA GLY A 141 10.83 -12.73 -5.15
C GLY A 141 11.72 -13.96 -5.04
N GLY A 142 13.03 -13.78 -4.88
CA GLY A 142 13.97 -14.87 -4.63
C GLY A 142 14.01 -15.25 -3.16
N LEU A 143 14.38 -14.30 -2.31
CA LEU A 143 14.49 -14.50 -0.87
C LEU A 143 13.80 -13.34 -0.15
N PHE A 144 12.91 -13.67 0.79
CA PHE A 144 12.35 -12.72 1.73
C PHE A 144 12.79 -13.07 3.14
N ILE A 145 13.32 -12.09 3.87
CA ILE A 145 13.80 -12.22 5.24
C ILE A 145 12.88 -11.40 6.12
N GLN A 146 12.06 -12.07 6.94
CA GLN A 146 11.21 -11.41 7.91
C GLN A 146 11.98 -11.12 9.20
N GLU A 147 12.72 -12.12 9.70
CA GLU A 147 13.50 -12.02 10.93
C GLU A 147 14.69 -12.99 10.89
N GLY A 148 15.75 -12.68 11.63
CA GLY A 148 16.94 -13.52 11.77
C GLY A 148 18.04 -13.18 10.76
N PRO A 149 19.32 -13.45 11.10
CA PRO A 149 20.43 -13.21 10.20
C PRO A 149 20.45 -14.26 9.08
N VAL A 150 20.76 -13.83 7.86
CA VAL A 150 20.99 -14.73 6.74
C VAL A 150 22.42 -14.58 6.23
N ILE A 151 23.13 -15.70 6.12
CA ILE A 151 24.48 -15.78 5.57
C ILE A 151 24.39 -16.43 4.19
N LEU A 152 25.00 -15.81 3.19
CA LEU A 152 25.03 -16.28 1.81
C LEU A 152 26.48 -16.51 1.40
N THR A 153 26.82 -17.72 1.00
CA THR A 153 28.16 -18.10 0.52
C THR A 153 28.04 -18.68 -0.87
N ASP A 154 28.60 -18.02 -1.90
CA ASP A 154 28.52 -18.50 -3.29
C ASP A 154 27.09 -18.77 -3.78
N VAL A 155 26.16 -17.85 -3.46
CA VAL A 155 24.76 -17.92 -3.90
C VAL A 155 24.53 -16.95 -5.05
N THR A 156 23.92 -17.44 -6.13
CA THR A 156 23.53 -16.61 -7.29
C THR A 156 22.04 -16.32 -7.26
N PHE A 157 21.64 -15.05 -7.42
CA PHE A 157 20.25 -14.67 -7.64
C PHE A 157 20.04 -14.33 -9.11
N SER A 158 19.13 -15.02 -9.80
CA SER A 158 18.87 -14.81 -11.23
C SER A 158 17.38 -14.61 -11.52
N ARG A 159 17.02 -13.60 -12.31
CA ARG A 159 15.64 -13.34 -12.78
C ARG A 159 14.54 -13.28 -11.69
N ASN A 160 14.91 -12.97 -10.44
CA ASN A 160 13.96 -12.78 -9.36
C ASN A 160 13.29 -11.41 -9.44
N ARG A 161 11.98 -11.35 -9.19
CA ARG A 161 11.15 -10.14 -9.32
C ARG A 161 10.30 -9.90 -8.07
N ALA A 162 10.37 -8.69 -7.56
CA ALA A 162 9.48 -8.14 -6.54
C ALA A 162 8.64 -7.04 -7.20
N ILE A 163 7.31 -7.22 -7.23
CA ILE A 163 6.39 -6.34 -7.94
C ILE A 163 5.33 -5.84 -6.95
N GLY A 164 5.30 -4.54 -6.69
CA GLY A 164 4.24 -3.93 -5.88
C GLY A 164 2.87 -4.02 -6.57
N GLY A 165 1.82 -4.08 -5.76
CA GLY A 165 0.45 -3.95 -6.26
C GLY A 165 0.15 -2.51 -6.71
N ARG A 166 -0.91 -2.36 -7.49
CA ARG A 166 -1.45 -1.07 -7.92
C ARG A 166 -2.26 -0.45 -6.79
N GLY A 167 -2.10 0.86 -6.56
CA GLY A 167 -2.94 1.58 -5.59
C GLY A 167 -4.42 1.49 -5.94
N GLY A 168 -5.28 1.43 -4.92
CA GLY A 168 -6.72 1.31 -5.14
C GLY A 168 -7.30 2.60 -5.72
N GLU A 169 -7.97 2.48 -6.86
CA GLU A 169 -8.78 3.59 -7.38
C GLU A 169 -10.03 3.74 -6.49
N VAL A 170 -10.38 4.99 -6.17
CA VAL A 170 -11.73 5.31 -5.71
C VAL A 170 -12.53 5.64 -6.96
N PRO A 171 -13.57 4.88 -7.33
CA PRO A 171 -14.56 5.36 -8.28
C PRO A 171 -15.24 6.57 -7.64
N GLN A 172 -14.71 7.77 -7.89
CA GLN A 172 -15.36 9.00 -7.53
C GLN A 172 -16.37 9.27 -8.65
N PRO A 173 -17.69 9.20 -8.41
CA PRO A 173 -18.62 9.82 -9.33
C PRO A 173 -18.46 11.33 -9.14
N VAL A 174 -17.47 11.93 -9.80
CA VAL A 174 -17.49 13.39 -10.04
C VAL A 174 -18.45 13.66 -11.19
N SER A 175 -19.72 13.28 -11.01
CA SER A 175 -20.77 14.04 -11.67
C SER A 175 -20.67 15.43 -11.06
N GLY A 176 -20.27 16.44 -11.85
CA GLY A 176 -20.41 17.82 -11.45
C GLY A 176 -21.89 18.08 -11.16
N GLN A 177 -22.32 17.91 -9.92
CA GLN A 177 -23.71 18.05 -9.53
C GLN A 177 -23.93 19.44 -8.97
N ILE A 178 -24.94 20.11 -9.52
CA ILE A 178 -25.56 21.29 -8.94
C ILE A 178 -26.80 20.77 -8.21
N GLU A 179 -26.73 20.66 -6.89
CA GLU A 179 -27.86 20.22 -6.07
C GLU A 179 -28.50 21.40 -5.33
N ASN A 180 -29.84 21.48 -5.38
CA ASN A 180 -30.61 22.33 -4.48
C ASN A 180 -30.90 21.54 -3.20
N ARG A 181 -30.06 21.73 -2.17
CA ARG A 181 -30.30 21.18 -0.83
C ARG A 181 -30.64 22.31 0.13
N ALA A 182 -31.77 22.19 0.81
CA ALA A 182 -32.22 23.14 1.83
C ALA A 182 -32.25 24.62 1.35
N LYS A 183 -32.71 24.86 0.11
CA LYS A 183 -32.73 26.18 -0.54
C LYS A 183 -31.34 26.82 -0.74
N ARG A 184 -30.28 25.99 -0.77
CA ARG A 184 -28.90 26.41 -1.04
C ARG A 184 -28.35 25.58 -2.19
N PHE A 185 -27.66 26.24 -3.12
CA PHE A 185 -26.86 25.57 -4.14
C PHE A 185 -25.48 25.27 -3.56
N ASN A 186 -25.12 24.00 -3.48
CA ASN A 186 -23.77 23.57 -3.14
C ASN A 186 -23.03 23.17 -4.43
N VAL A 187 -21.83 23.70 -4.63
CA VAL A 187 -20.98 23.41 -5.80
C VAL A 187 -19.64 22.88 -5.31
N ASN A 188 -19.20 21.72 -5.83
CA ASN A 188 -17.95 21.08 -5.43
C ASN A 188 -16.71 21.85 -5.94
N ARG A 189 -15.68 21.92 -5.10
CA ARG A 189 -14.40 22.57 -5.41
C ARG A 189 -13.63 21.69 -6.41
N GLY A 190 -13.83 21.97 -7.71
CA GLY A 190 -13.25 21.20 -8.82
C GLY A 190 -14.08 21.23 -10.12
N ALA A 191 -15.35 21.64 -10.07
CA ALA A 191 -16.24 21.68 -11.24
C ALA A 191 -16.30 23.07 -11.94
N ILE A 192 -15.25 23.89 -11.83
CA ILE A 192 -15.37 25.32 -12.14
C ILE A 192 -14.59 25.70 -13.41
N SER A 193 -15.24 25.52 -14.56
CA SER A 193 -15.12 26.42 -15.71
C SER A 193 -16.53 26.67 -16.27
N GLU A 194 -16.81 27.89 -16.76
CA GLU A 194 -17.95 28.20 -17.66
C GLU A 194 -19.40 28.25 -17.11
N ILE A 195 -19.64 28.34 -15.79
CA ILE A 195 -21.01 28.64 -15.31
C ILE A 195 -21.33 30.14 -15.52
N ASN A 196 -22.00 30.45 -16.64
CA ASN A 196 -22.41 31.81 -17.03
C ASN A 196 -23.82 32.23 -16.55
N GLY A 197 -24.43 31.48 -15.64
CA GLY A 197 -25.71 31.86 -15.03
C GLY A 197 -26.39 30.73 -14.26
N ILE A 198 -27.08 31.09 -13.18
CA ILE A 198 -28.05 30.21 -12.49
C ILE A 198 -29.42 30.82 -12.74
N ASN A 199 -30.27 30.14 -13.53
CA ASN A 199 -31.65 30.58 -13.78
C ASN A 199 -32.61 29.84 -12.84
N PHE A 200 -33.57 30.56 -12.28
CA PHE A 200 -34.67 29.97 -11.50
C PHE A 200 -35.91 29.94 -12.40
N ASP A 201 -36.57 28.79 -12.55
CA ASP A 201 -37.83 28.72 -13.30
C ASP A 201 -38.87 29.64 -12.64
N SER A 202 -39.45 30.53 -13.45
CA SER A 202 -40.38 31.59 -13.07
C SER A 202 -41.67 31.09 -12.43
N HIS A 203 -41.98 29.79 -12.49
CA HIS A 203 -43.20 29.23 -11.89
C HIS A 203 -43.10 28.96 -10.38
N ASN A 204 -41.91 29.04 -9.78
CA ASN A 204 -41.67 28.90 -8.33
C ASN A 204 -40.47 29.73 -7.87
N ALA A 205 -40.26 30.90 -8.48
CA ALA A 205 -39.26 31.84 -7.97
C ALA A 205 -39.66 32.21 -6.53
N PRO A 206 -38.80 31.95 -5.52
CA PRO A 206 -39.09 32.42 -4.17
C PRO A 206 -39.29 33.94 -4.24
N GLU A 207 -40.36 34.46 -3.63
CA GLU A 207 -40.57 35.91 -3.52
C GLU A 207 -39.26 36.52 -3.02
N LEU A 208 -38.54 37.18 -3.92
CA LEU A 208 -37.34 37.90 -3.58
C LEU A 208 -37.84 39.09 -2.77
N SER A 209 -37.65 39.04 -1.45
CA SER A 209 -37.90 40.19 -0.61
C SER A 209 -37.14 41.41 -1.18
N PRO A 210 -37.54 42.65 -0.85
CA PRO A 210 -36.86 43.85 -1.34
C PRO A 210 -35.33 43.89 -1.10
N ALA A 211 -34.81 42.96 -0.28
CA ALA A 211 -33.39 42.76 -0.03
C ALA A 211 -32.61 42.06 -1.17
N GLY A 212 -33.27 41.60 -2.24
CA GLY A 212 -32.61 41.01 -3.41
C GLY A 212 -31.90 39.67 -3.15
N LEU A 213 -31.31 39.11 -4.20
CA LEU A 213 -30.54 37.85 -4.16
C LEU A 213 -29.28 38.05 -3.30
N ARG A 214 -29.31 37.55 -2.05
CA ARG A 214 -28.18 37.64 -1.13
C ARG A 214 -27.21 36.47 -1.33
N ILE A 215 -26.00 36.75 -1.84
CA ILE A 215 -24.88 35.78 -1.80
C ILE A 215 -24.39 35.73 -0.34
N ILE A 216 -24.79 34.70 0.40
CA ILE A 216 -24.38 34.52 1.81
C ILE A 216 -23.17 33.59 1.86
N GLY A 217 -21.97 34.17 1.83
CA GLY A 217 -20.73 33.50 2.24
C GLY A 217 -20.65 33.44 3.77
N SER A 218 -20.45 32.26 4.34
CA SER A 218 -20.46 32.06 5.78
C SER A 218 -19.19 32.51 6.51
N GLN A 219 -18.23 33.19 5.86
CA GLN A 219 -17.07 33.78 6.54
C GLN A 219 -16.68 35.13 5.92
N ALA A 220 -16.42 36.09 6.80
CA ALA A 220 -16.02 37.45 6.46
C ALA A 220 -14.73 37.47 5.60
N LYS A 221 -14.74 38.33 4.58
CA LYS A 221 -13.73 38.53 3.50
C LYS A 221 -13.78 37.50 2.36
N TYR A 222 -14.55 37.85 1.33
CA TYR A 222 -14.34 37.31 -0.01
C TYR A 222 -12.95 37.74 -0.49
N LYS A 223 -12.07 36.78 -0.79
CA LYS A 223 -10.99 37.01 -1.77
C LYS A 223 -11.66 37.04 -3.14
N VAL A 224 -12.17 38.21 -3.52
CA VAL A 224 -12.60 38.45 -4.90
C VAL A 224 -11.35 38.57 -5.77
N ASN A 225 -11.37 37.93 -6.95
CA ASN A 225 -10.29 38.09 -7.92
C ASN A 225 -10.16 39.57 -8.32
N ARG A 226 -8.94 40.01 -8.63
CA ARG A 226 -8.67 41.37 -9.10
C ARG A 226 -9.54 41.61 -10.35
N GLY A 227 -10.57 42.45 -10.23
CA GLY A 227 -11.50 42.79 -11.31
C GLY A 227 -12.91 42.18 -11.26
N ALA A 228 -13.30 41.47 -10.21
CA ALA A 228 -14.70 41.01 -10.09
C ALA A 228 -15.65 42.16 -9.70
N LEU A 229 -16.74 42.35 -10.46
CA LEU A 229 -17.85 43.25 -10.13
C LEU A 229 -19.11 42.43 -9.82
N ALA A 230 -19.83 42.78 -8.76
CA ALA A 230 -21.12 42.18 -8.42
C ALA A 230 -22.11 43.26 -7.97
N GLY A 231 -23.40 43.08 -8.29
CA GLY A 231 -24.47 43.97 -7.81
C GLY A 231 -24.54 45.36 -8.47
N ILE A 232 -24.00 45.54 -9.68
CA ILE A 232 -24.16 46.79 -10.45
C ILE A 232 -25.61 46.91 -10.92
N ASN A 233 -26.32 47.94 -10.45
CA ASN A 233 -27.66 48.29 -10.89
C ASN A 233 -27.68 49.79 -11.26
N GLY A 234 -28.32 50.18 -12.35
CA GLY A 234 -28.57 51.58 -12.63
C GLY A 234 -29.70 51.82 -13.61
N ILE A 235 -30.27 53.02 -13.52
CA ILE A 235 -31.41 53.49 -14.31
C ILE A 235 -31.02 54.87 -14.85
N GLY A 236 -30.99 55.01 -16.18
CA GLY A 236 -30.70 56.27 -16.85
C GLY A 236 -31.98 56.98 -17.26
N VAL A 237 -32.13 58.25 -16.89
CA VAL A 237 -33.19 59.12 -17.42
C VAL A 237 -32.52 60.34 -18.04
N ASN A 238 -32.67 60.50 -19.36
CA ASN A 238 -31.97 61.52 -20.17
C ASN A 238 -30.42 61.50 -20.08
N GLY A 239 -29.82 60.36 -19.77
CA GLY A 239 -28.36 60.18 -19.65
C GLY A 239 -27.93 58.72 -19.44
N ILE A 240 -26.64 58.47 -19.22
CA ILE A 240 -26.10 57.12 -19.01
C ILE A 240 -26.32 56.67 -17.56
N GLY A 241 -27.02 55.54 -17.35
CA GLY A 241 -27.42 55.05 -16.02
C GLY A 241 -26.28 54.49 -15.16
N THR A 242 -25.44 53.60 -15.68
CA THR A 242 -24.24 53.13 -14.98
C THR A 242 -23.19 52.63 -15.96
N ILE A 243 -21.92 52.97 -15.70
CA ILE A 243 -20.76 52.35 -16.32
C ILE A 243 -19.82 51.91 -15.18
N ALA A 244 -19.47 50.63 -15.13
CA ALA A 244 -18.62 50.07 -14.07
C ALA A 244 -17.46 49.25 -14.67
N PHE A 245 -16.26 49.41 -14.12
CA PHE A 245 -15.05 48.75 -14.60
C PHE A 245 -14.44 47.87 -13.52
N GLY A 246 -14.38 46.58 -13.82
CA GLY A 246 -13.84 45.55 -12.93
C GLY A 246 -12.37 45.35 -13.19
N GLY A 247 -11.53 46.26 -12.70
CA GLY A 247 -10.07 46.17 -12.83
C GLY A 247 -9.40 47.53 -12.83
N GLY A 248 -8.13 47.59 -12.42
CA GLY A 248 -7.36 48.83 -12.38
C GLY A 248 -6.89 49.26 -13.77
N GLY A 249 -7.72 49.99 -14.51
CA GLY A 249 -7.35 50.67 -15.75
C GLY A 249 -8.10 51.98 -15.87
N GLY A 250 -7.38 53.11 -15.95
CA GLY A 250 -7.96 54.44 -16.06
C GLY A 250 -8.35 54.81 -17.50
N PHE A 251 -9.34 55.69 -17.67
CA PHE A 251 -9.70 56.26 -18.98
C PHE A 251 -8.74 57.40 -19.34
N GLY A 252 -7.98 57.24 -20.42
CA GLY A 252 -7.33 58.37 -21.08
C GLY A 252 -8.39 59.20 -21.80
N GLY A 253 -8.63 60.43 -21.36
CA GLY A 253 -9.64 61.31 -21.93
C GLY A 253 -9.34 61.70 -23.39
N PHE A 254 -10.40 61.84 -24.19
CA PHE A 254 -10.30 62.41 -25.53
C PHE A 254 -9.86 63.88 -25.42
N GLY A 255 -8.66 64.19 -25.93
CA GLY A 255 -8.23 65.56 -26.21
C GLY A 255 -7.61 66.33 -25.04
N ASN A 256 -6.54 65.80 -24.44
CA ASN A 256 -5.34 66.52 -24.00
C ASN A 256 -4.57 65.67 -22.97
N GLY A 257 -3.45 65.08 -23.37
CA GLY A 257 -2.26 64.78 -22.53
C GLY A 257 -2.42 64.09 -21.16
N GLY A 258 -3.58 63.53 -20.81
CA GLY A 258 -3.80 62.90 -19.52
C GLY A 258 -3.40 61.43 -19.55
N ASN A 259 -2.30 61.10 -18.86
CA ASN A 259 -1.83 59.74 -18.60
C ASN A 259 -2.93 58.90 -17.92
N GLY A 260 -3.75 58.21 -18.71
CA GLY A 260 -4.79 57.29 -18.24
C GLY A 260 -4.35 55.84 -18.37
N GLY A 261 -3.80 55.29 -17.29
CA GLY A 261 -3.36 53.90 -17.20
C GLY A 261 -2.31 53.75 -16.11
N ASN A 262 -2.37 52.67 -15.32
CA ASN A 262 -1.48 52.41 -14.17
C ASN A 262 -0.07 51.99 -14.63
N GLY A 263 0.56 52.86 -15.39
CA GLY A 263 1.87 52.73 -16.02
C GLY A 263 2.33 54.13 -16.43
N GLY A 264 2.37 55.05 -15.47
CA GLY A 264 3.14 56.27 -15.65
C GLY A 264 4.58 55.87 -15.91
N ASN A 265 5.14 56.32 -17.03
CA ASN A 265 6.54 56.08 -17.40
C ASN A 265 7.45 56.22 -16.17
N GLY A 266 8.12 55.14 -15.78
CA GLY A 266 9.21 55.23 -14.84
C GLY A 266 10.25 56.18 -15.44
N GLY A 267 10.50 57.30 -14.77
CA GLY A 267 11.71 58.08 -15.02
C GLY A 267 12.92 57.20 -14.72
N ALA A 268 14.10 57.58 -15.22
CA ALA A 268 15.32 56.78 -15.15
C ALA A 268 15.72 56.28 -13.73
N GLU A 269 15.14 56.85 -12.67
CA GLU A 269 15.40 56.49 -11.27
C GLU A 269 14.10 56.22 -10.45
N GLY A 270 12.96 56.01 -11.09
CA GLY A 270 11.65 55.89 -10.43
C GLY A 270 11.16 54.45 -10.29
N GLY A 271 11.13 53.93 -9.05
CA GLY A 271 10.61 52.59 -8.74
C GLY A 271 9.17 52.37 -9.21
N HIS A 272 8.92 51.23 -9.85
CA HIS A 272 7.59 50.81 -10.28
C HIS A 272 6.73 50.47 -9.05
N GLY A 273 5.64 51.22 -8.86
CA GLY A 273 4.64 50.96 -7.82
C GLY A 273 3.94 49.61 -8.02
N GLY A 274 3.62 48.94 -6.91
CA GLY A 274 3.17 47.54 -6.83
C GLY A 274 1.68 47.27 -7.06
#